data_AF-D9PJN9-F1
#
_entry.id   AF-D9PJN9-F1
#
_cell.length_a   1.000
_cell.length_b   1.000
_cell.length_c   1.000
_cell.angle_alpha   90.00
_cell.angle_beta   90.00
_cell.angle_gamma   90.00
#
_symmetry.space_group_name_H-M   'P 1'
#
loop_
_entity.id
_entity.type
_entity.pdbx_description
1 polymer ?
#
loop_
_entity_poly.entity_id
_entity_poly.type
_entity_poly.pdbx_seq_one_letter_code
_entity_poly.pdbx_strand_id
1 'polypeptide(L)'
;MKIKKKDVLAYHSGGRPGKIQVVPTKPCSTQRDLSLAYTPGVAEPCRDIAKRPDDSFAYTSRGNLVAVVTNGSAVLGLGNIGAAAAKPVMEGKGVLFKRFADIDVFDLELETSDPAEIVRAVKMLEPTFGGINLEDIKAPDCFYVEEKLKEICEIPIFHDDQHGTAIIVGAAMLNALEVVGKKLPEIKLVICGAGAAGVACAELLILLGASRRKIMMTDSQGVIYKGRTKGMNPYKERFALKTGKRTLAEALVGADAFIGVSGRDLVDEKMVKSMAARPIIFALANPDPEIPYDKARKARPDAVIATGRSDYPNQVNNVLGFPYIFRGALDVRARAINNEMKLAAVSALAELAREDVPDKVRRAYGVEQMAFGPEYIIPKPFDPRVLLRVAPAVAGAAIASGVARVKLDMDEYVKKLDSSLDRSRQLVRNLMSRAQQEPKRIVLPEADQDKILRAAQIVLDEGLAVPILLGDQAAIKQRAQAMDLSLRGLKLSIPSLTAAAGNISTTWCPCAGVTGSRRSRPRPSCATAIISAP
;
A
#
# COMPACT_ATOMS: atom_id res chain seq x y z
N MET A 1 13.30 3.17 -13.80
CA MET A 1 12.85 1.96 -14.55
C MET A 1 11.46 2.23 -15.14
N LYS A 2 11.26 2.10 -16.46
CA LYS A 2 9.94 2.34 -17.09
C LYS A 2 9.14 1.03 -17.09
N ILE A 3 8.08 0.97 -16.29
CA ILE A 3 7.22 -0.24 -16.18
C ILE A 3 6.36 -0.35 -17.46
N LYS A 4 6.47 -1.47 -18.20
CA LYS A 4 5.69 -1.70 -19.43
C LYS A 4 4.39 -2.44 -19.13
N LYS A 5 3.33 -2.18 -19.91
CA LYS A 5 2.03 -2.87 -19.80
C LYS A 5 2.15 -4.40 -19.84
N LYS A 6 2.99 -4.93 -20.73
CA LYS A 6 3.24 -6.39 -20.85
C LYS A 6 3.76 -6.97 -19.53
N ASP A 7 4.63 -6.25 -18.83
CA ASP A 7 5.22 -6.72 -17.58
C ASP A 7 4.20 -6.71 -16.44
N VAL A 8 3.34 -5.69 -16.37
CA VAL A 8 2.24 -5.61 -15.40
C VAL A 8 1.24 -6.75 -15.60
N LEU A 9 0.82 -7.01 -16.83
CA LEU A 9 -0.12 -8.10 -17.12
C LEU A 9 0.50 -9.48 -16.90
N ALA A 10 1.79 -9.65 -17.21
CA ALA A 10 2.52 -10.87 -16.91
C ALA A 10 2.68 -11.09 -15.40
N TYR A 11 2.86 -10.02 -14.61
CA TYR A 11 2.89 -10.09 -13.15
C TYR A 11 1.57 -10.62 -12.57
N HIS A 12 0.42 -10.22 -13.12
CA HIS A 12 -0.89 -10.66 -12.63
C HIS A 12 -1.32 -12.05 -13.13
N SER A 13 -0.84 -12.47 -14.30
CA SER A 13 -1.22 -13.76 -14.92
C SER A 13 -0.18 -14.87 -14.73
N GLY A 14 1.03 -14.53 -14.30
CA GLY A 14 2.16 -15.45 -14.19
C GLY A 14 2.00 -16.47 -13.07
N GLY A 15 2.23 -17.75 -13.37
CA GLY A 15 2.12 -18.83 -12.39
C GLY A 15 0.66 -19.08 -12.00
N ARG A 16 0.31 -18.77 -10.75
CA ARG A 16 -1.08 -18.77 -10.28
C ARG A 16 -1.63 -17.35 -10.45
N PRO A 17 -2.69 -17.13 -11.26
CA PRO A 17 -3.26 -15.79 -11.47
C PRO A 17 -3.73 -15.13 -10.16
N GLY A 18 -3.67 -13.80 -10.14
CA GLY A 18 -3.98 -12.99 -8.95
C GLY A 18 -2.76 -12.80 -8.05
N LYS A 19 -2.94 -12.03 -6.97
CA LYS A 19 -1.83 -11.65 -6.06
C LYS A 19 -1.94 -12.25 -4.66
N ILE A 20 -3.03 -12.95 -4.38
CA ILE A 20 -3.34 -13.49 -3.05
C ILE A 20 -3.73 -14.96 -3.11
N GLN A 21 -3.57 -15.66 -1.99
CA GLN A 21 -4.02 -17.03 -1.81
C GLN A 21 -4.33 -17.32 -0.34
N VAL A 22 -5.20 -18.29 -0.09
CA VAL A 22 -5.47 -18.81 1.25
C VAL A 22 -4.53 -19.98 1.54
N VAL A 23 -3.84 -19.92 2.68
CA VAL A 23 -2.91 -20.97 3.12
C VAL A 23 -3.25 -21.37 4.56
N PRO A 24 -3.35 -22.67 4.90
CA PRO A 24 -3.52 -23.12 6.28
C PRO A 24 -2.38 -22.64 7.19
N THR A 25 -2.71 -22.16 8.38
CA THR A 25 -1.74 -21.70 9.38
C THR A 25 -1.36 -22.77 10.41
N LYS A 26 -2.07 -23.90 10.42
CA LYS A 26 -1.86 -25.04 11.32
C LYS A 26 -1.50 -26.29 10.51
N PRO A 27 -0.73 -27.24 11.06
CA PRO A 27 -0.49 -28.53 10.42
C PRO A 27 -1.80 -29.24 10.08
N CYS A 28 -1.81 -29.95 8.95
CA CYS A 28 -2.95 -30.77 8.49
C CYS A 28 -2.42 -31.98 7.72
N SER A 29 -1.47 -32.71 8.31
CA SER A 29 -0.73 -33.80 7.64
C SER A 29 -0.95 -35.17 8.28
N THR A 30 -1.53 -35.20 9.49
CA THR A 30 -1.82 -36.43 10.23
C THR A 30 -3.31 -36.56 10.53
N GLN A 31 -3.75 -37.78 10.88
CA GLN A 31 -5.12 -38.00 11.36
C GLN A 31 -5.43 -37.13 12.59
N ARG A 32 -4.46 -36.98 13.50
CA ARG A 32 -4.60 -36.11 14.68
C ARG A 32 -4.82 -34.65 14.25
N ASP A 33 -4.03 -34.15 13.31
CA ASP A 33 -4.19 -32.79 12.81
C ASP A 33 -5.58 -32.59 12.20
N LEU A 34 -6.06 -33.54 11.38
CA LEU A 34 -7.38 -33.47 10.77
C LEU A 34 -8.50 -33.48 11.81
N SER A 35 -8.38 -34.31 12.85
CA SER A 35 -9.36 -34.37 13.95
C SER A 35 -9.38 -33.12 14.82
N LEU A 36 -8.29 -32.33 14.85
CA LEU A 36 -8.23 -31.03 15.53
C LEU A 36 -8.73 -29.89 14.64
N ALA A 37 -8.34 -29.89 13.36
CA ALA A 37 -8.71 -28.87 12.39
C ALA A 37 -10.18 -28.97 11.96
N TYR A 38 -10.75 -30.17 12.01
CA TYR A 38 -12.13 -30.45 11.61
C TYR A 38 -12.81 -31.38 12.63
N THR A 39 -13.71 -32.25 12.18
CA THR A 39 -14.45 -33.13 13.06
C THR A 39 -13.57 -34.22 13.67
N PRO A 40 -13.77 -34.56 14.96
CA PRO A 40 -14.75 -33.98 15.88
C PRO A 40 -14.28 -32.70 16.60
N GLY A 41 -12.98 -32.38 16.61
CA GLY A 41 -12.37 -31.36 17.49
C GLY A 41 -12.87 -29.94 17.24
N VAL A 42 -13.21 -29.57 16.00
CA VAL A 42 -13.73 -28.24 15.64
C VAL A 42 -15.04 -27.88 16.38
N ALA A 43 -15.76 -28.87 16.92
CA ALA A 43 -16.96 -28.63 17.69
C ALA A 43 -16.69 -27.86 19.00
N GLU A 44 -15.51 -28.04 19.62
CA GLU A 44 -15.17 -27.39 20.89
C GLU A 44 -15.08 -25.86 20.77
N PRO A 45 -14.26 -25.27 19.87
CA PRO A 45 -14.26 -23.81 19.71
C PRO A 45 -15.62 -23.26 19.27
N CYS A 46 -16.40 -24.00 18.48
CA CYS A 46 -17.77 -23.59 18.13
C CYS A 46 -18.69 -23.47 19.36
N ARG A 47 -18.64 -24.44 20.28
CA ARG A 47 -19.43 -24.41 21.53
C ARG A 47 -18.98 -23.28 22.45
N ASP A 48 -17.68 -23.02 22.54
CA ASP A 48 -17.16 -21.92 23.34
C ASP A 48 -17.58 -20.55 22.78
N ILE A 49 -17.47 -20.36 21.46
CA ILE A 49 -17.93 -19.13 20.78
C ILE A 49 -19.44 -18.94 20.94
N ALA A 50 -20.24 -20.01 20.88
CA ALA A 50 -21.69 -19.92 21.10
C ALA A 50 -22.05 -19.44 22.51
N LYS A 51 -21.22 -19.76 23.53
CA LYS A 51 -21.38 -19.26 24.90
C LYS A 51 -20.83 -17.85 25.08
N ARG A 52 -19.68 -17.56 24.46
CA ARG A 52 -18.98 -16.27 24.55
C ARG A 52 -18.52 -15.83 23.16
N PRO A 53 -19.31 -15.03 22.43
CA PRO A 53 -19.00 -14.63 21.04
C PRO A 53 -17.62 -13.98 20.84
N ASP A 54 -17.10 -13.29 21.85
CA ASP A 54 -15.76 -12.67 21.83
C ASP A 54 -14.61 -13.69 21.72
N ASP A 55 -14.84 -14.96 22.04
CA ASP A 55 -13.84 -16.03 21.83
C ASP A 55 -13.54 -16.27 20.35
N SER A 56 -14.39 -15.75 19.45
CA SER A 56 -14.10 -15.77 18.01
C SER A 56 -12.78 -15.07 17.67
N PHE A 57 -12.36 -14.06 18.45
CA PHE A 57 -11.06 -13.42 18.29
C PHE A 57 -9.86 -14.27 18.76
N ALA A 58 -10.10 -15.29 19.58
CA ALA A 58 -9.06 -16.19 20.09
C ALA A 58 -8.93 -17.47 19.26
N TYR A 59 -10.06 -18.05 18.83
CA TYR A 59 -10.09 -19.36 18.19
C TYR A 59 -10.22 -19.32 16.66
N THR A 60 -10.34 -18.13 16.06
CA THR A 60 -10.45 -17.98 14.60
C THR A 60 -9.50 -16.91 14.08
N SER A 61 -9.38 -16.81 12.75
CA SER A 61 -8.62 -15.74 12.10
C SER A 61 -9.24 -14.35 12.23
N ARG A 62 -10.47 -14.23 12.77
CA ARG A 62 -11.22 -12.96 12.88
C ARG A 62 -10.38 -11.81 13.43
N GLY A 63 -9.59 -12.06 14.48
CA GLY A 63 -8.78 -11.02 15.12
C GLY A 63 -7.64 -10.44 14.28
N ASN A 64 -7.28 -11.07 13.16
CA ASN A 64 -6.26 -10.59 12.23
C ASN A 64 -6.78 -10.35 10.81
N LEU A 65 -8.08 -10.55 10.58
CA LEU A 65 -8.68 -10.56 9.25
C LEU A 65 -9.44 -9.26 8.98
N VAL A 66 -9.08 -8.57 7.90
CA VAL A 66 -9.74 -7.35 7.43
C VAL A 66 -10.47 -7.62 6.12
N ALA A 67 -11.69 -7.11 5.99
CA ALA A 67 -12.35 -7.05 4.68
C ALA A 67 -11.93 -5.77 3.95
N VAL A 68 -11.44 -5.88 2.72
CA VAL A 68 -11.34 -4.73 1.81
C VAL A 68 -12.58 -4.72 0.93
N VAL A 69 -13.49 -3.78 1.17
CA VAL A 69 -14.82 -3.74 0.54
C VAL A 69 -14.90 -2.59 -0.45
N THR A 70 -15.35 -2.90 -1.67
CA THR A 70 -15.57 -1.93 -2.73
C THR A 70 -16.79 -2.30 -3.56
N ASN A 71 -17.35 -1.34 -4.30
CA ASN A 71 -18.23 -1.62 -5.44
C ASN A 71 -17.62 -1.19 -6.79
N GLY A 72 -16.35 -0.79 -6.80
CA GLY A 72 -15.64 -0.37 -8.01
C GLY A 72 -16.12 0.94 -8.63
N SER A 73 -16.83 1.78 -7.87
CA SER A 73 -17.46 2.99 -8.40
C SER A 73 -16.54 4.22 -8.47
N ALA A 74 -15.35 4.16 -7.85
CA ALA A 74 -14.36 5.24 -7.88
C ALA A 74 -12.92 4.71 -7.86
N VAL A 75 -12.60 3.73 -8.71
CA VAL A 75 -11.29 3.06 -8.70
C VAL A 75 -10.19 3.99 -9.21
N LEU A 76 -9.29 4.41 -8.31
CA LEU A 76 -8.16 5.29 -8.64
C LEU A 76 -8.63 6.54 -9.43
N GLY A 77 -7.88 6.94 -10.47
CA GLY A 77 -8.31 7.94 -11.45
C GLY A 77 -9.16 7.38 -12.61
N LEU A 78 -9.58 6.11 -12.55
CA LEU A 78 -10.34 5.45 -13.62
C LEU A 78 -11.86 5.65 -13.48
N GLY A 79 -12.32 6.02 -12.28
CA GLY A 79 -13.73 6.25 -11.99
C GLY A 79 -14.51 4.95 -11.82
N ASN A 80 -15.77 4.94 -12.28
CA ASN A 80 -16.63 3.77 -12.16
C ASN A 80 -16.30 2.75 -13.26
N ILE A 81 -15.61 1.67 -12.88
CA ILE A 81 -15.25 0.57 -13.78
C ILE A 81 -15.92 -0.76 -13.40
N GLY A 82 -16.78 -0.74 -12.37
CA GLY A 82 -17.49 -1.91 -11.87
C GLY A 82 -16.68 -2.77 -10.91
N ALA A 83 -17.37 -3.63 -10.16
CA ALA A 83 -16.79 -4.36 -9.04
C ALA A 83 -15.70 -5.35 -9.51
N ALA A 84 -15.97 -6.13 -10.55
CA ALA A 84 -15.01 -7.11 -11.09
C ALA A 84 -13.69 -6.47 -11.58
N ALA A 85 -13.76 -5.27 -12.18
CA ALA A 85 -12.57 -4.58 -12.67
C ALA A 85 -11.76 -3.93 -11.52
N ALA A 86 -12.37 -3.72 -10.36
CA ALA A 86 -11.70 -3.22 -9.15
C ALA A 86 -10.82 -4.29 -8.47
N LYS A 87 -11.11 -5.57 -8.70
CA LYS A 87 -10.46 -6.72 -8.05
C LYS A 87 -8.93 -6.64 -8.02
N PRO A 88 -8.21 -6.31 -9.11
CA PRO A 88 -6.76 -6.16 -9.04
C PRO A 88 -6.32 -5.10 -8.03
N VAL A 89 -7.03 -3.98 -7.89
CA VAL A 89 -6.66 -2.96 -6.89
C VAL A 89 -6.87 -3.50 -5.48
N MET A 90 -7.97 -4.20 -5.22
CA MET A 90 -8.30 -4.77 -3.92
C MET A 90 -7.33 -5.88 -3.49
N GLU A 91 -6.98 -6.81 -4.38
CA GLU A 91 -5.90 -7.78 -4.12
C GLU A 91 -4.58 -7.07 -3.80
N GLY A 92 -4.31 -5.94 -4.46
CA GLY A 92 -3.16 -5.09 -4.18
C GLY A 92 -3.16 -4.57 -2.75
N LYS A 93 -4.30 -4.09 -2.25
CA LYS A 93 -4.46 -3.70 -0.83
C LYS A 93 -4.19 -4.87 0.10
N GLY A 94 -4.68 -6.07 -0.22
CA GLY A 94 -4.37 -7.29 0.52
C GLY A 94 -2.87 -7.57 0.65
N VAL A 95 -2.12 -7.44 -0.46
CA VAL A 95 -0.65 -7.56 -0.44
C VAL A 95 -0.01 -6.53 0.50
N LEU A 96 -0.48 -5.28 0.47
CA LEU A 96 0.08 -4.21 1.30
C LEU A 96 -0.21 -4.43 2.79
N PHE A 97 -1.45 -4.76 3.15
CA PHE A 97 -1.81 -5.13 4.54
C PHE A 97 -0.92 -6.26 5.06
N LYS A 98 -0.78 -7.34 4.30
CA LYS A 98 0.04 -8.48 4.71
C LYS A 98 1.53 -8.13 4.80
N ARG A 99 2.05 -7.41 3.82
CA ARG A 99 3.49 -7.11 3.71
C ARG A 99 3.99 -6.16 4.79
N PHE A 100 3.19 -5.15 5.13
CA PHE A 100 3.59 -4.05 6.00
C PHE A 100 3.14 -4.21 7.46
N ALA A 101 2.05 -4.94 7.70
CA ALA A 101 1.46 -5.07 9.03
C ALA A 101 1.07 -6.51 9.43
N ASP A 102 1.40 -7.52 8.60
CA ASP A 102 1.02 -8.92 8.81
C ASP A 102 -0.49 -9.13 9.03
N ILE A 103 -1.31 -8.35 8.31
CA ILE A 103 -2.77 -8.43 8.36
C ILE A 103 -3.27 -9.30 7.21
N ASP A 104 -4.14 -10.24 7.52
CA ASP A 104 -4.79 -11.09 6.51
C ASP A 104 -6.00 -10.35 5.94
N VAL A 105 -6.25 -10.53 4.64
CA VAL A 105 -7.30 -9.79 3.93
C VAL A 105 -8.14 -10.73 3.08
N PHE A 106 -9.45 -10.51 3.11
CA PHE A 106 -10.33 -10.86 2.00
C PHE A 106 -10.82 -9.59 1.33
N ASP A 107 -10.63 -9.51 0.02
CA ASP A 107 -11.22 -8.52 -0.85
C ASP A 107 -12.67 -8.93 -1.23
N LEU A 108 -13.58 -7.97 -1.12
CA LEU A 108 -15.02 -8.14 -1.35
C LEU A 108 -15.51 -7.07 -2.34
N GLU A 109 -15.55 -7.45 -3.62
CA GLU A 109 -16.11 -6.64 -4.71
C GLU A 109 -17.64 -6.85 -4.81
N LEU A 110 -18.42 -5.89 -4.34
CA LEU A 110 -19.88 -5.96 -4.34
C LEU A 110 -20.47 -5.35 -5.62
N GLU A 111 -21.14 -6.16 -6.43
CA GLU A 111 -21.80 -5.73 -7.67
C GLU A 111 -23.14 -5.04 -7.36
N THR A 112 -23.07 -3.82 -6.79
CA THR A 112 -24.24 -2.98 -6.52
C THR A 112 -23.91 -1.50 -6.60
N SER A 113 -24.90 -0.72 -7.04
CA SER A 113 -24.87 0.75 -7.01
C SER A 113 -25.70 1.37 -5.88
N ASP A 114 -26.45 0.55 -5.12
CA ASP A 114 -27.20 1.02 -3.95
C ASP A 114 -26.29 1.01 -2.71
N PRO A 115 -25.95 2.17 -2.13
CA PRO A 115 -25.15 2.21 -0.91
C PRO A 115 -25.80 1.50 0.28
N ALA A 116 -27.13 1.41 0.34
CA ALA A 116 -27.80 0.66 1.41
C ALA A 116 -27.58 -0.85 1.30
N GLU A 117 -27.43 -1.39 0.08
CA GLU A 117 -27.06 -2.80 -0.12
C GLU A 117 -25.64 -3.08 0.38
N ILE A 118 -24.70 -2.17 0.15
CA ILE A 118 -23.33 -2.27 0.68
C ILE A 118 -23.36 -2.33 2.20
N VAL A 119 -24.10 -1.42 2.85
CA VAL A 119 -24.24 -1.38 4.31
C VAL A 119 -24.82 -2.69 4.84
N ARG A 120 -25.89 -3.20 4.21
CA ARG A 120 -26.51 -4.48 4.58
C ARG A 120 -25.53 -5.65 4.45
N ALA A 121 -24.83 -5.75 3.32
CA ALA A 121 -23.88 -6.82 3.04
C ALA A 121 -22.73 -6.84 4.06
N VAL A 122 -22.11 -5.69 4.31
CA VAL A 122 -21.01 -5.57 5.28
C VAL A 122 -21.50 -5.92 6.69
N LYS A 123 -22.67 -5.43 7.10
CA LYS A 123 -23.23 -5.75 8.42
C LYS A 123 -23.49 -7.25 8.59
N MET A 124 -24.02 -7.91 7.57
CA MET A 124 -24.24 -9.37 7.60
C MET A 124 -22.93 -10.16 7.73
N LEU A 125 -21.84 -9.66 7.16
CA LEU A 125 -20.53 -10.31 7.17
C LEU A 125 -19.64 -9.92 8.37
N GLU A 126 -20.07 -8.98 9.21
CA GLU A 126 -19.32 -8.50 10.38
C GLU A 126 -18.74 -9.60 11.29
N PRO A 127 -19.44 -10.73 11.56
CA PRO A 127 -18.89 -11.79 12.41
C PRO A 127 -17.59 -12.44 11.88
N THR A 128 -17.31 -12.32 10.57
CA THR A 128 -16.11 -12.89 9.93
C THR A 128 -14.86 -12.05 10.18
N PHE A 129 -15.03 -10.74 10.32
CA PHE A 129 -13.92 -9.78 10.24
C PHE A 129 -13.60 -9.15 11.60
N GLY A 130 -12.34 -8.76 11.77
CA GLY A 130 -11.86 -7.93 12.86
C GLY A 130 -11.90 -6.43 12.53
N GLY A 131 -12.04 -6.08 11.25
CA GLY A 131 -12.21 -4.71 10.77
C GLY A 131 -12.59 -4.65 9.29
N ILE A 132 -13.16 -3.52 8.87
CA ILE A 132 -13.59 -3.27 7.49
C ILE A 132 -12.86 -2.04 6.94
N ASN A 133 -12.14 -2.24 5.84
CA ASN A 133 -11.54 -1.19 5.04
C ASN A 133 -12.41 -0.93 3.81
N LEU A 134 -13.10 0.21 3.77
CA LEU A 134 -13.86 0.66 2.59
C LEU A 134 -12.90 1.31 1.58
N GLU A 135 -13.06 0.96 0.31
CA GLU A 135 -12.14 1.37 -0.76
C GLU A 135 -12.90 1.71 -2.05
N ASP A 136 -12.47 2.75 -2.76
CA ASP A 136 -12.89 3.07 -4.13
C ASP A 136 -14.44 3.16 -4.31
N ILE A 137 -15.13 3.73 -3.31
CA ILE A 137 -16.58 4.02 -3.35
C ILE A 137 -16.78 5.51 -3.66
N LYS A 138 -17.60 5.83 -4.67
CA LYS A 138 -17.81 7.22 -5.10
C LYS A 138 -18.46 8.08 -4.02
N ALA A 139 -18.16 9.38 -4.03
CA ALA A 139 -18.91 10.37 -3.25
C ALA A 139 -20.23 10.73 -3.98
N PRO A 140 -21.32 11.04 -3.26
CA PRO A 140 -21.43 11.12 -1.80
C PRO A 140 -21.73 9.77 -1.09
N ASP A 141 -21.93 8.69 -1.85
CA ASP A 141 -22.35 7.39 -1.32
C ASP A 141 -21.39 6.84 -0.26
N CYS A 142 -20.08 6.99 -0.47
CA CYS A 142 -19.06 6.59 0.51
C CYS A 142 -19.23 7.21 1.90
N PHE A 143 -19.72 8.44 1.99
CA PHE A 143 -19.97 9.09 3.28
C PHE A 143 -21.12 8.40 4.01
N TYR A 144 -22.25 8.19 3.31
CA TYR A 144 -23.39 7.49 3.88
C TYR A 144 -23.02 6.05 4.31
N VAL A 145 -22.31 5.31 3.45
CA VAL A 145 -21.89 3.93 3.75
C VAL A 145 -21.03 3.90 5.01
N GLU A 146 -20.01 4.76 5.08
CA GLU A 146 -19.10 4.77 6.23
C GLU A 146 -19.81 5.22 7.52
N GLU A 147 -20.57 6.32 7.48
CA GLU A 147 -21.30 6.83 8.65
C GLU A 147 -22.24 5.76 9.17
N LYS A 148 -23.01 5.12 8.28
CA LYS A 148 -24.00 4.13 8.71
C LYS A 148 -23.38 2.85 9.23
N LEU A 149 -22.28 2.39 8.64
CA LEU A 149 -21.53 1.24 9.16
C LEU A 149 -20.90 1.52 10.52
N LYS A 150 -20.34 2.71 10.74
CA LYS A 150 -19.80 3.10 12.06
C LYS A 150 -20.86 3.12 13.16
N GLU A 151 -22.12 3.43 12.82
CA GLU A 151 -23.22 3.43 13.77
C GLU A 151 -23.68 2.01 14.15
N ILE A 152 -23.65 1.07 13.21
CA ILE A 152 -24.29 -0.25 13.41
C ILE A 152 -23.31 -1.40 13.63
N CYS A 153 -22.02 -1.24 13.30
CA CYS A 153 -21.00 -2.27 13.48
C CYS A 153 -20.22 -2.09 14.78
N GLU A 154 -19.79 -3.22 15.35
CA GLU A 154 -18.99 -3.30 16.58
C GLU A 154 -17.51 -3.55 16.27
N ILE A 155 -17.06 -3.35 15.03
CA ILE A 155 -15.67 -3.49 14.58
C ILE A 155 -15.23 -2.22 13.85
N PRO A 156 -13.93 -1.91 13.79
CA PRO A 156 -13.44 -0.70 13.16
C PRO A 156 -13.80 -0.66 11.68
N ILE A 157 -14.50 0.42 11.30
CA ILE A 157 -14.80 0.79 9.91
C ILE A 157 -13.91 1.97 9.53
N PHE A 158 -13.17 1.83 8.42
CA PHE A 158 -12.26 2.86 7.94
C PHE A 158 -12.34 2.96 6.42
N HIS A 159 -12.63 4.15 5.90
CA HIS A 159 -12.49 4.41 4.47
C HIS A 159 -11.11 4.98 4.14
N ASP A 160 -10.29 4.24 3.39
CA ASP A 160 -8.89 4.62 3.15
C ASP A 160 -8.75 5.87 2.28
N ASP A 161 -9.53 5.97 1.19
CA ASP A 161 -9.50 7.15 0.32
C ASP A 161 -9.87 8.45 1.04
N GLN A 162 -10.68 8.35 2.10
CA GLN A 162 -11.02 9.47 2.97
C GLN A 162 -9.94 9.69 4.03
N HIS A 163 -9.90 8.82 5.03
CA HIS A 163 -9.15 9.04 6.26
C HIS A 163 -7.68 8.67 6.10
N GLY A 164 -7.36 7.67 5.29
CA GLY A 164 -5.97 7.32 4.96
C GLY A 164 -5.26 8.50 4.30
N THR A 165 -5.86 9.03 3.22
CA THR A 165 -5.35 10.24 2.54
C THR A 165 -5.23 11.41 3.52
N ALA A 166 -6.27 11.67 4.31
CA ALA A 166 -6.29 12.79 5.25
C ALA A 166 -5.16 12.71 6.29
N ILE A 167 -4.89 11.52 6.86
CA ILE A 167 -3.85 11.32 7.87
C ILE A 167 -2.45 11.60 7.29
N ILE A 168 -2.14 11.08 6.10
CA ILE A 168 -0.82 11.31 5.50
C ILE A 168 -0.66 12.78 5.10
N VAL A 169 -1.72 13.39 4.56
CA VAL A 169 -1.76 14.84 4.26
C VAL A 169 -1.58 15.67 5.53
N GLY A 170 -2.24 15.30 6.63
CA GLY A 170 -2.11 15.98 7.92
C GLY A 170 -0.67 15.94 8.42
N ALA A 171 -0.04 14.77 8.42
CA ALA A 171 1.34 14.59 8.86
C ALA A 171 2.33 15.40 7.99
N ALA A 172 2.19 15.28 6.67
CA ALA A 172 3.00 16.03 5.71
C ALA A 172 2.78 17.55 5.84
N MET A 173 1.55 18.00 6.09
CA MET A 173 1.22 19.42 6.25
C MET A 173 1.87 20.01 7.50
N LEU A 174 1.78 19.33 8.65
CA LEU A 174 2.45 19.79 9.89
C LEU A 174 3.96 19.97 9.69
N ASN A 175 4.58 19.04 8.99
CA ASN A 175 6.01 19.09 8.69
C ASN A 175 6.36 20.12 7.61
N ALA A 176 5.56 20.26 6.57
CA ALA A 176 5.76 21.29 5.56
C ALA A 176 5.64 22.70 6.18
N LEU A 177 4.68 22.90 7.09
CA LEU A 177 4.49 24.14 7.83
C LEU A 177 5.70 24.50 8.70
N GLU A 178 6.28 23.52 9.38
CA GLU A 178 7.55 23.67 10.12
C GLU A 178 8.65 24.16 9.18
N VAL A 179 8.84 23.47 8.05
CA VAL A 179 9.87 23.80 7.05
C VAL A 179 9.70 25.22 6.49
N VAL A 180 8.47 25.66 6.21
CA VAL A 180 8.20 27.00 5.66
C VAL A 180 8.04 28.08 6.72
N GLY A 181 8.01 27.73 8.02
CA GLY A 181 7.82 28.67 9.12
C GLY A 181 6.43 29.31 9.19
N LYS A 182 5.36 28.55 8.89
CA LYS A 182 3.97 29.02 8.92
C LYS A 182 3.15 28.28 9.97
N LYS A 183 2.10 28.91 10.50
CA LYS A 183 1.20 28.30 11.50
C LYS A 183 -0.10 27.83 10.85
N LEU A 184 -0.55 26.62 11.17
CA LEU A 184 -1.75 26.00 10.60
C LEU A 184 -3.04 26.86 10.75
N PRO A 185 -3.32 27.55 11.87
CA PRO A 185 -4.50 28.41 11.98
C PRO A 185 -4.44 29.66 11.08
N GLU A 186 -3.25 30.02 10.59
CA GLU A 186 -2.99 31.26 9.88
C GLU A 186 -3.06 31.10 8.36
N ILE A 187 -2.79 29.91 7.83
CA ILE A 187 -2.67 29.68 6.39
C ILE A 187 -3.99 29.85 5.63
N LYS A 188 -3.90 30.34 4.40
CA LYS A 188 -4.96 30.22 3.38
C LYS A 188 -4.76 28.93 2.61
N LEU A 189 -5.67 27.98 2.79
CA LEU A 189 -5.62 26.67 2.15
C LEU A 189 -6.62 26.59 1.00
N VAL A 190 -6.18 26.14 -0.16
CA VAL A 190 -7.04 25.78 -1.28
C VAL A 190 -7.04 24.27 -1.47
N ILE A 191 -8.22 23.67 -1.54
CA ILE A 191 -8.40 22.25 -1.83
C ILE A 191 -9.09 22.10 -3.17
N CYS A 192 -8.41 21.48 -4.15
CA CYS A 192 -8.99 21.11 -5.43
C CYS A 192 -9.47 19.66 -5.38
N GLY A 193 -10.80 19.50 -5.44
CA GLY A 193 -11.48 18.24 -5.22
C GLY A 193 -12.36 18.31 -3.98
N ALA A 194 -13.68 18.25 -4.18
CA ALA A 194 -14.68 18.24 -3.10
C ALA A 194 -15.37 16.87 -2.96
N GLY A 195 -14.61 15.81 -3.25
CA GLY A 195 -15.01 14.43 -3.02
C GLY A 195 -14.58 13.93 -1.64
N ALA A 196 -14.53 12.61 -1.49
CA ALA A 196 -14.23 11.91 -0.25
C ALA A 196 -12.92 12.39 0.41
N ALA A 197 -11.81 12.32 -0.33
CA ALA A 197 -10.48 12.73 0.14
C ALA A 197 -10.42 14.23 0.52
N GLY A 198 -10.94 15.12 -0.33
CA GLY A 198 -10.83 16.56 -0.11
C GLY A 198 -11.59 17.04 1.12
N VAL A 199 -12.79 16.50 1.33
CA VAL A 199 -13.59 16.78 2.54
C VAL A 199 -12.91 16.21 3.79
N ALA A 200 -12.41 14.97 3.74
CA ALA A 200 -11.74 14.34 4.87
C ALA A 200 -10.42 15.06 5.25
N CYS A 201 -9.61 15.46 4.27
CA CYS A 201 -8.41 16.28 4.49
C CYS A 201 -8.77 17.60 5.17
N ALA A 202 -9.81 18.28 4.72
CA ALA A 202 -10.24 19.55 5.30
C ALA A 202 -10.69 19.38 6.75
N GLU A 203 -11.55 18.40 7.04
CA GLU A 203 -12.05 18.15 8.40
C GLU A 203 -10.92 17.71 9.35
N LEU A 204 -9.99 16.85 8.91
CA LEU A 204 -8.86 16.46 9.75
C LEU A 204 -7.91 17.63 10.02
N LEU A 205 -7.64 18.48 9.02
CA LEU A 205 -6.83 19.68 9.23
C LEU A 205 -7.52 20.67 10.19
N ILE A 206 -8.86 20.76 10.16
CA ILE A 206 -9.61 21.56 11.14
C ILE A 206 -9.46 20.97 12.55
N LEU A 207 -9.52 19.65 12.71
CA LEU A 207 -9.26 18.98 14.00
C LEU A 207 -7.84 19.26 14.51
N LEU A 208 -6.86 19.39 13.61
CA LEU A 208 -5.48 19.78 13.92
C LEU A 208 -5.31 21.28 14.22
N GLY A 209 -6.36 22.10 14.03
CA GLY A 209 -6.37 23.53 14.33
C GLY A 209 -6.42 24.48 13.12
N ALA A 210 -6.61 23.97 11.90
CA ALA A 210 -6.80 24.82 10.73
C ALA A 210 -8.09 25.63 10.83
N SER A 211 -8.05 26.88 10.35
CA SER A 211 -9.22 27.74 10.39
C SER A 211 -10.16 27.45 9.21
N ARG A 212 -11.34 26.88 9.47
CA ARG A 212 -12.35 26.56 8.43
C ARG A 212 -12.64 27.74 7.49
N ARG A 213 -12.72 28.98 8.01
CA ARG A 213 -12.96 30.19 7.19
C ARG A 213 -11.84 30.51 6.18
N LYS A 214 -10.67 29.89 6.33
CA LYS A 214 -9.50 30.05 5.45
C LYS A 214 -9.28 28.86 4.52
N ILE A 215 -10.18 27.87 4.54
CA ILE A 215 -10.16 26.73 3.64
C ILE A 215 -11.15 26.99 2.50
N MET A 216 -10.63 27.19 1.28
CA MET A 216 -11.43 27.33 0.08
C MET A 216 -11.40 26.02 -0.72
N MET A 217 -12.57 25.47 -1.00
CA MET A 217 -12.68 24.21 -1.74
C MET A 217 -13.23 24.46 -3.14
N THR A 218 -12.73 23.72 -4.13
CA THR A 218 -13.21 23.75 -5.51
C THR A 218 -13.61 22.35 -5.98
N ASP A 219 -14.57 22.27 -6.88
CA ASP A 219 -14.92 21.05 -7.60
C ASP A 219 -15.04 21.30 -9.11
N SER A 220 -15.66 20.37 -9.84
CA SER A 220 -15.83 20.47 -11.29
C SER A 220 -16.67 21.68 -11.76
N GLN A 221 -17.39 22.38 -10.86
CA GLN A 221 -18.11 23.61 -11.18
C GLN A 221 -17.41 24.87 -10.64
N GLY A 222 -16.17 24.75 -10.15
CA GLY A 222 -15.40 25.85 -9.58
C GLY A 222 -15.51 25.94 -8.06
N VAL A 223 -15.38 27.15 -7.53
CA VAL A 223 -15.34 27.42 -6.08
C VAL A 223 -16.66 27.01 -5.41
N ILE A 224 -16.58 26.45 -4.21
CA ILE A 224 -17.74 26.22 -3.33
C ILE A 224 -17.99 27.49 -2.52
N TYR A 225 -19.15 28.11 -2.74
CA TYR A 225 -19.51 29.41 -2.15
C TYR A 225 -20.96 29.42 -1.65
N LYS A 226 -21.26 30.32 -0.70
CA LYS A 226 -22.62 30.49 -0.17
C LYS A 226 -23.59 30.93 -1.27
N GLY A 227 -24.69 30.20 -1.45
CA GLY A 227 -25.70 30.47 -2.48
C GLY A 227 -25.45 29.75 -3.82
N ARG A 228 -24.40 28.92 -3.91
CA ARG A 228 -24.22 28.02 -5.06
C ARG A 228 -25.31 26.94 -5.06
N THR A 229 -25.97 26.70 -6.19
CA THR A 229 -27.04 25.70 -6.31
C THR A 229 -26.61 24.41 -7.02
N LYS A 230 -25.65 24.49 -7.95
CA LYS A 230 -25.22 23.34 -8.77
C LYS A 230 -24.18 22.48 -8.08
N GLY A 231 -24.40 21.16 -8.05
CA GLY A 231 -23.42 20.17 -7.58
C GLY A 231 -23.11 20.22 -6.08
N MET A 232 -24.01 20.82 -5.29
CA MET A 232 -23.92 20.89 -3.83
C MET A 232 -24.50 19.65 -3.16
N ASN A 233 -24.01 19.36 -1.96
CA ASN A 233 -24.54 18.34 -1.07
C ASN A 233 -24.24 18.78 0.39
N PRO A 234 -24.83 18.12 1.41
CA PRO A 234 -24.68 18.54 2.80
C PRO A 234 -23.22 18.59 3.30
N TYR A 235 -22.32 17.78 2.73
CA TYR A 235 -20.90 17.79 3.08
C TYR A 235 -20.17 19.00 2.50
N LYS A 236 -20.46 19.36 1.24
CA LYS A 236 -19.89 20.55 0.57
C LYS A 236 -20.38 21.86 1.18
N GLU A 237 -21.63 21.91 1.64
CA GLU A 237 -22.23 23.10 2.24
C GLU A 237 -21.44 23.60 3.47
N ARG A 238 -20.81 22.69 4.21
CA ARG A 238 -19.96 23.00 5.37
C ARG A 238 -18.74 23.86 5.01
N PHE A 239 -18.31 23.83 3.75
CA PHE A 239 -17.17 24.57 3.20
C PHE A 239 -17.58 25.75 2.30
N ALA A 240 -18.88 26.06 2.22
CA ALA A 240 -19.36 27.19 1.43
C ALA A 240 -19.00 28.53 2.09
N LEU A 241 -18.04 29.25 1.49
CA LEU A 241 -17.60 30.57 1.96
C LEU A 241 -18.37 31.72 1.30
N LYS A 242 -18.50 32.86 1.99
CA LYS A 242 -18.95 34.12 1.38
C LYS A 242 -17.77 34.74 0.63
N THR A 243 -17.72 34.58 -0.69
CA THR A 243 -16.61 35.04 -1.54
C THR A 243 -17.09 35.38 -2.95
N GLY A 244 -16.38 36.31 -3.61
CA GLY A 244 -16.58 36.64 -5.03
C GLY A 244 -15.85 35.70 -6.00
N LYS A 245 -14.89 34.90 -5.51
CA LYS A 245 -14.11 33.96 -6.34
C LYS A 245 -14.98 32.83 -6.90
N ARG A 246 -14.76 32.44 -8.15
CA ARG A 246 -15.48 31.41 -8.89
C ARG A 246 -14.57 30.36 -9.50
N THR A 247 -13.33 30.69 -9.83
CA THR A 247 -12.39 29.75 -10.48
C THR A 247 -11.29 29.26 -9.53
N LEU A 248 -10.66 28.13 -9.87
CA LEU A 248 -9.49 27.63 -9.15
C LEU A 248 -8.31 28.61 -9.21
N ALA A 249 -8.10 29.23 -10.37
CA ALA A 249 -7.06 30.24 -10.57
C ALA A 249 -7.23 31.42 -9.60
N GLU A 250 -8.46 31.93 -9.44
CA GLU A 250 -8.77 32.98 -8.47
C GLU A 250 -8.56 32.50 -7.03
N ALA A 251 -8.97 31.26 -6.71
CA ALA A 251 -8.80 30.68 -5.38
C ALA A 251 -7.33 30.67 -4.95
N LEU A 252 -6.43 30.27 -5.85
CA LEU A 252 -4.98 30.12 -5.62
C LEU A 252 -4.23 31.44 -5.40
N VAL A 253 -4.77 32.59 -5.83
CA VAL A 253 -4.12 33.89 -5.62
C VAL A 253 -3.88 34.13 -4.11
N GLY A 254 -2.61 34.22 -3.74
CA GLY A 254 -2.15 34.43 -2.37
C GLY A 254 -2.42 33.26 -1.41
N ALA A 255 -2.69 32.06 -1.93
CA ALA A 255 -2.82 30.86 -1.11
C ALA A 255 -1.47 30.43 -0.53
N ASP A 256 -1.45 30.01 0.74
CA ASP A 256 -0.26 29.51 1.42
C ASP A 256 -0.03 28.03 1.16
N ALA A 257 -1.12 27.29 0.98
CA ALA A 257 -1.11 25.86 0.76
C ALA A 257 -2.16 25.46 -0.28
N PHE A 258 -1.83 24.43 -1.06
CA PHE A 258 -2.70 23.79 -2.03
C PHE A 258 -2.70 22.28 -1.79
N ILE A 259 -3.89 21.68 -1.79
CA ILE A 259 -4.08 20.23 -1.82
C ILE A 259 -4.94 19.89 -3.03
N GLY A 260 -4.36 19.22 -4.00
CA GLY A 260 -5.04 18.59 -5.11
C GLY A 260 -5.31 17.12 -4.81
N VAL A 261 -6.58 16.73 -4.88
CA VAL A 261 -7.06 15.34 -4.80
C VAL A 261 -8.15 15.14 -5.85
N SER A 262 -7.87 15.58 -7.08
CA SER A 262 -8.81 15.64 -8.19
C SER A 262 -8.22 15.03 -9.46
N GLY A 263 -8.21 15.75 -10.57
CA GLY A 263 -7.78 15.29 -11.88
C GLY A 263 -6.46 15.90 -12.34
N ARG A 264 -5.92 15.29 -13.39
CA ARG A 264 -4.70 15.71 -14.09
C ARG A 264 -4.79 17.12 -14.68
N ASP A 265 -3.64 17.82 -14.70
CA ASP A 265 -3.41 19.08 -15.45
C ASP A 265 -4.43 20.21 -15.16
N LEU A 266 -4.98 20.24 -13.94
CA LEU A 266 -5.92 21.27 -13.48
C LEU A 266 -5.22 22.57 -13.01
N VAL A 267 -3.92 22.50 -12.73
CA VAL A 267 -3.12 23.62 -12.23
C VAL A 267 -1.96 23.89 -13.17
N ASP A 268 -1.80 25.15 -13.59
CA ASP A 268 -0.70 25.60 -14.44
C ASP A 268 0.37 26.39 -13.67
N GLU A 269 1.49 26.68 -14.34
CA GLU A 269 2.61 27.44 -13.75
C GLU A 269 2.20 28.87 -13.34
N LYS A 270 1.22 29.49 -14.02
CA LYS A 270 0.75 30.85 -13.71
C LYS A 270 -0.04 30.86 -12.40
N MET A 271 -0.88 29.86 -12.18
CA MET A 271 -1.59 29.67 -10.91
C MET A 271 -0.61 29.42 -9.76
N VAL A 272 0.42 28.59 -9.96
CA VAL A 272 1.44 28.34 -8.93
C VAL A 272 2.26 29.61 -8.62
N LYS A 273 2.57 30.43 -9.63
CA LYS A 273 3.22 31.74 -9.43
C LYS A 273 2.37 32.75 -8.67
N SER A 274 1.04 32.62 -8.68
CA SER A 274 0.15 33.56 -7.99
C SER A 274 -0.04 33.25 -6.49
N MET A 275 0.45 32.09 -6.02
CA MET A 275 0.42 31.68 -4.62
C MET A 275 1.36 32.54 -3.75
N ALA A 276 1.19 32.49 -2.42
CA ALA A 276 2.03 33.22 -1.46
C ALA A 276 3.51 32.76 -1.48
N ALA A 277 4.42 33.51 -0.84
CA ALA A 277 5.82 33.12 -0.64
C ALA A 277 5.93 31.74 0.05
N ARG A 278 6.91 30.92 -0.35
CA ARG A 278 7.18 29.57 0.17
C ARG A 278 5.90 28.71 0.30
N PRO A 279 5.17 28.44 -0.80
CA PRO A 279 3.89 27.77 -0.73
C PRO A 279 4.08 26.28 -0.51
N ILE A 280 3.08 25.65 0.08
CA ILE A 280 2.99 24.19 0.19
C ILE A 280 2.09 23.70 -0.94
N ILE A 281 2.58 22.78 -1.78
CA ILE A 281 1.86 22.29 -2.96
C ILE A 281 1.81 20.77 -2.90
N PHE A 282 0.65 20.22 -2.54
CA PHE A 282 0.40 18.79 -2.57
C PHE A 282 -0.47 18.48 -3.79
N ALA A 283 0.12 17.91 -4.85
CA ALA A 283 -0.58 17.51 -6.06
C ALA A 283 -0.69 15.98 -6.10
N LEU A 284 -1.78 15.44 -5.55
CA LEU A 284 -1.89 14.06 -5.11
C LEU A 284 -2.71 13.16 -6.05
N ALA A 285 -3.27 13.70 -7.14
CA ALA A 285 -3.94 12.86 -8.13
C ALA A 285 -3.00 11.79 -8.71
N ASN A 286 -3.54 10.58 -8.91
CA ASN A 286 -2.83 9.43 -9.46
C ASN A 286 -3.55 8.89 -10.70
N PRO A 287 -2.83 8.39 -11.71
CA PRO A 287 -1.36 8.37 -11.82
C PRO A 287 -0.73 9.72 -12.21
N ASP A 288 -1.54 10.65 -12.70
CA ASP A 288 -1.11 11.94 -13.20
C ASP A 288 -1.59 13.07 -12.26
N PRO A 289 -0.68 13.88 -11.68
CA PRO A 289 -1.02 14.90 -10.70
C PRO A 289 -1.71 16.13 -11.33
N GLU A 290 -2.31 16.98 -10.48
CA GLU A 290 -2.93 18.25 -10.87
C GLU A 290 -1.95 19.20 -11.57
N ILE A 291 -0.68 19.14 -11.16
CA ILE A 291 0.45 19.77 -11.83
C ILE A 291 1.67 18.84 -11.72
N PRO A 292 2.42 18.60 -12.81
CA PRO A 292 3.68 17.86 -12.76
C PRO A 292 4.70 18.49 -11.79
N TYR A 293 5.43 17.67 -11.04
CA TYR A 293 6.42 18.10 -10.05
C TYR A 293 7.42 19.11 -10.63
N ASP A 294 8.01 18.81 -11.79
CA ASP A 294 9.03 19.66 -12.42
C ASP A 294 8.47 21.04 -12.81
N LYS A 295 7.20 21.10 -13.26
CA LYS A 295 6.53 22.37 -13.59
C LYS A 295 6.25 23.19 -12.33
N ALA A 296 5.77 22.55 -11.26
CA ALA A 296 5.56 23.21 -9.98
C ALA A 296 6.87 23.75 -9.40
N ARG A 297 7.94 22.94 -9.40
CA ARG A 297 9.29 23.31 -8.94
C ARG A 297 9.87 24.45 -9.77
N LYS A 298 9.73 24.40 -11.09
CA LYS A 298 10.18 25.47 -12.00
C LYS A 298 9.42 26.77 -11.76
N ALA A 299 8.10 26.69 -11.54
CA ALA A 299 7.26 27.86 -11.30
C ALA A 299 7.54 28.51 -9.93
N ARG A 300 7.80 27.69 -8.90
CA ARG A 300 8.09 28.12 -7.52
C ARG A 300 9.21 27.28 -6.90
N PRO A 301 10.48 27.67 -7.11
CA PRO A 301 11.63 26.98 -6.55
C PRO A 301 11.61 26.89 -5.01
N ASP A 302 10.97 27.88 -4.36
CA ASP A 302 10.82 28.01 -2.91
C ASP A 302 9.68 27.18 -2.29
N ALA A 303 8.94 26.42 -3.10
CA ALA A 303 7.80 25.63 -2.63
C ALA A 303 8.21 24.32 -1.93
N VAL A 304 7.42 23.88 -0.95
CA VAL A 304 7.46 22.48 -0.50
C VAL A 304 6.44 21.71 -1.33
N ILE A 305 6.90 20.71 -2.08
CA ILE A 305 6.07 20.00 -3.08
C ILE A 305 5.97 18.54 -2.69
N ALA A 306 4.75 18.01 -2.67
CA ALA A 306 4.47 16.59 -2.49
C ALA A 306 3.53 16.05 -3.57
N THR A 307 3.67 14.77 -3.89
CA THR A 307 2.85 14.09 -4.90
C THR A 307 2.43 12.70 -4.42
N GLY A 308 1.49 12.05 -5.11
CA GLY A 308 1.16 10.64 -4.88
C GLY A 308 2.21 9.65 -5.39
N ARG A 309 3.15 10.11 -6.22
CA ARG A 309 4.07 9.25 -6.97
C ARG A 309 5.34 8.93 -6.18
N SER A 310 5.87 7.72 -6.39
CA SER A 310 7.05 7.20 -5.69
C SER A 310 8.38 7.70 -6.25
N ASP A 311 8.38 8.27 -7.44
CA ASP A 311 9.58 8.79 -8.12
C ASP A 311 9.96 10.22 -7.68
N TYR A 312 9.16 10.87 -6.83
CA TYR A 312 9.44 12.22 -6.30
C TYR A 312 9.75 12.21 -4.79
N PRO A 313 10.41 13.27 -4.26
CA PRO A 313 10.93 13.26 -2.90
C PRO A 313 9.85 13.10 -1.81
N ASN A 314 8.79 13.90 -1.83
CA ASN A 314 7.71 13.81 -0.83
C ASN A 314 6.54 13.01 -1.41
N GLN A 315 6.55 11.70 -1.20
CA GLN A 315 5.44 10.83 -1.59
C GLN A 315 4.39 10.78 -0.47
N VAL A 316 3.21 11.35 -0.73
CA VAL A 316 2.02 11.20 0.12
C VAL A 316 1.26 9.99 -0.41
N ASN A 317 1.36 8.86 0.30
CA ASN A 317 0.75 7.59 -0.11
C ASN A 317 0.10 6.90 1.08
N ASN A 318 -1.16 6.46 0.90
CA ASN A 318 -1.99 5.85 1.93
C ASN A 318 -1.38 4.58 2.54
N VAL A 319 -0.42 3.93 1.87
CA VAL A 319 0.34 2.79 2.43
C VAL A 319 1.06 3.14 3.75
N LEU A 320 1.33 4.42 4.02
CA LEU A 320 1.88 4.90 5.28
C LEU A 320 0.85 4.94 6.42
N GLY A 321 -0.43 4.72 6.12
CA GLY A 321 -1.55 4.85 7.04
C GLY A 321 -2.23 3.52 7.30
N PHE A 322 -3.06 3.06 6.36
CA PHE A 322 -4.02 1.97 6.62
C PHE A 322 -3.43 0.70 7.23
N PRO A 323 -2.26 0.16 6.80
CA PRO A 323 -1.78 -1.10 7.38
C PRO A 323 -1.52 -0.96 8.88
N TYR A 324 -0.94 0.16 9.28
CA TYR A 324 -0.47 0.40 10.64
C TYR A 324 -1.60 0.88 11.57
N ILE A 325 -2.55 1.65 11.05
CA ILE A 325 -3.76 2.05 11.77
C ILE A 325 -4.58 0.80 12.12
N PHE A 326 -4.82 -0.08 11.14
CA PHE A 326 -5.51 -1.34 11.41
C PHE A 326 -4.72 -2.23 12.35
N ARG A 327 -3.38 -2.30 12.24
CA ARG A 327 -2.57 -3.10 13.17
C ARG A 327 -2.81 -2.69 14.62
N GLY A 328 -2.70 -1.40 14.90
CA GLY A 328 -2.96 -0.85 16.23
C GLY A 328 -4.40 -1.10 16.70
N ALA A 329 -5.39 -0.89 15.81
CA ALA A 329 -6.80 -1.12 16.12
C ALA A 329 -7.12 -2.61 16.41
N LEU A 330 -6.58 -3.54 15.62
CA LEU A 330 -6.82 -4.97 15.76
C LEU A 330 -6.18 -5.54 17.03
N ASP A 331 -4.96 -5.10 17.36
CA ASP A 331 -4.22 -5.63 18.51
C ASP A 331 -4.86 -5.31 19.86
N VAL A 332 -5.59 -4.19 19.95
CA VAL A 332 -6.40 -3.83 21.12
C VAL A 332 -7.88 -4.18 20.96
N ARG A 333 -8.24 -4.85 19.86
CA ARG A 333 -9.61 -5.20 19.46
C ARG A 333 -10.55 -3.99 19.59
N ALA A 334 -10.14 -2.86 19.02
CA ALA A 334 -10.91 -1.63 19.05
C ALA A 334 -12.31 -1.85 18.47
N ARG A 335 -13.31 -1.12 18.98
CA ARG A 335 -14.67 -1.09 18.40
C ARG A 335 -14.77 -0.14 17.21
N ALA A 336 -13.89 0.85 17.14
CA ALA A 336 -13.90 1.90 16.13
C ALA A 336 -12.49 2.43 15.85
N ILE A 337 -12.32 3.13 14.72
CA ILE A 337 -11.20 4.05 14.49
C ILE A 337 -11.73 5.48 14.61
N ASN A 338 -11.52 6.09 15.78
CA ASN A 338 -12.03 7.43 16.12
C ASN A 338 -11.03 8.55 15.78
N ASN A 339 -11.36 9.80 16.12
CA ASN A 339 -10.53 10.95 15.79
C ASN A 339 -9.22 10.97 16.58
N GLU A 340 -9.23 10.56 17.85
CA GLU A 340 -8.06 10.44 18.71
C GLU A 340 -7.01 9.52 18.07
N MET A 341 -7.44 8.36 17.56
CA MET A 341 -6.58 7.42 16.83
C MET A 341 -6.01 8.03 15.54
N LYS A 342 -6.81 8.78 14.78
CA LYS A 342 -6.34 9.45 13.54
C LYS A 342 -5.30 10.52 13.86
N LEU A 343 -5.52 11.33 14.89
CA LEU A 343 -4.59 12.38 15.34
C LEU A 343 -3.28 11.77 15.88
N ALA A 344 -3.37 10.65 16.59
CA ALA A 344 -2.20 9.89 17.02
C ALA A 344 -1.38 9.37 15.83
N ALA A 345 -2.04 8.83 14.79
CA ALA A 345 -1.37 8.41 13.57
C ALA A 345 -0.69 9.58 12.83
N VAL A 346 -1.37 10.74 12.73
CA VAL A 346 -0.78 11.98 12.16
C VAL A 346 0.50 12.37 12.90
N SER A 347 0.43 12.43 14.23
CA SER A 347 1.54 12.86 15.08
C SER A 347 2.71 11.89 14.97
N ALA A 348 2.46 10.58 15.05
CA ALA A 348 3.49 9.56 14.93
C ALA A 348 4.24 9.60 13.59
N LEU A 349 3.52 9.84 12.47
CA LEU A 349 4.14 9.99 11.15
C LEU A 349 4.94 11.29 11.05
N ALA A 350 4.40 12.39 11.55
CA ALA A 350 5.05 13.69 11.52
C ALA A 350 6.36 13.69 12.31
N GLU A 351 6.34 13.15 13.54
CA GLU A 351 7.50 13.01 14.41
C GLU A 351 8.55 12.07 13.81
N LEU A 352 8.15 10.93 13.26
CA LEU A 352 9.09 9.98 12.66
C LEU A 352 9.88 10.57 11.49
N ALA A 353 9.28 11.47 10.71
CA ALA A 353 10.00 12.15 9.62
C ALA A 353 11.09 13.12 10.10
N ARG A 354 10.99 13.59 11.35
CA ARG A 354 11.94 14.52 11.98
C ARG A 354 13.12 13.81 12.62
N GLU A 355 13.05 12.49 12.76
CA GLU A 355 14.14 11.67 13.28
C GLU A 355 15.18 11.33 12.21
N ASP A 356 16.39 11.01 12.66
CA ASP A 356 17.44 10.52 11.78
C ASP A 356 16.97 9.30 10.99
N VAL A 357 17.20 9.32 9.67
CA VAL A 357 16.80 8.25 8.77
C VAL A 357 17.85 7.14 8.76
N PRO A 358 17.52 5.87 9.09
CA PRO A 358 18.50 4.79 9.11
C PRO A 358 19.12 4.52 7.72
N ASP A 359 20.39 4.10 7.70
CA ASP A 359 21.13 3.71 6.48
C ASP A 359 20.38 2.73 5.58
N LYS A 360 19.66 1.82 6.20
CA LYS A 360 18.88 0.80 5.51
C LYS A 360 17.75 1.40 4.68
N VAL A 361 17.12 2.47 5.16
CA VAL A 361 16.07 3.18 4.43
C VAL A 361 16.71 3.96 3.28
N ARG A 362 17.81 4.67 3.54
CA ARG A 362 18.58 5.39 2.51
C ARG A 362 18.99 4.48 1.35
N ARG A 363 19.57 3.31 1.66
CA ARG A 363 19.94 2.29 0.67
C ARG A 363 18.76 1.74 -0.12
N ALA A 364 17.61 1.50 0.52
CA ALA A 364 16.42 0.99 -0.17
C ALA A 364 15.87 1.95 -1.23
N TYR A 365 16.17 3.25 -1.11
CA TYR A 365 15.78 4.27 -2.07
C TYR A 365 16.95 4.77 -2.93
N GLY A 366 18.14 4.18 -2.80
CA GLY A 366 19.31 4.53 -3.61
C GLY A 366 19.83 5.96 -3.40
N VAL A 367 19.66 6.53 -2.19
CA VAL A 367 20.12 7.88 -1.86
C VAL A 367 21.21 7.85 -0.79
N GLU A 368 22.18 8.75 -0.87
CA GLU A 368 23.26 8.87 0.12
C GLU A 368 22.78 9.55 1.40
N GLN A 369 21.95 10.60 1.27
CA GLN A 369 21.42 11.36 2.40
C GLN A 369 19.90 11.51 2.28
N MET A 370 19.24 11.47 3.44
CA MET A 370 17.82 11.71 3.59
C MET A 370 17.62 12.28 5.01
N ALA A 371 17.18 13.53 5.09
CA ALA A 371 17.04 14.26 6.35
C ALA A 371 15.85 15.22 6.25
N PHE A 372 15.23 15.50 7.39
CA PHE A 372 14.07 16.39 7.50
C PHE A 372 14.29 17.73 6.80
N GLY A 373 13.37 18.11 5.91
CA GLY A 373 13.50 19.35 5.13
C GLY A 373 12.53 19.42 3.94
N PRO A 374 12.72 20.38 3.01
CA PRO A 374 11.82 20.61 1.88
C PRO A 374 11.58 19.38 0.98
N GLU A 375 12.53 18.45 0.94
CA GLU A 375 12.48 17.23 0.14
C GLU A 375 12.22 15.96 0.96
N TYR A 376 12.01 16.10 2.27
CA TYR A 376 11.67 15.01 3.17
C TYR A 376 10.81 15.49 4.35
N ILE A 377 9.49 15.51 4.15
CA ILE A 377 8.50 15.93 5.17
C ILE A 377 7.66 14.77 5.71
N ILE A 378 7.82 13.57 5.16
CA ILE A 378 7.01 12.39 5.46
C ILE A 378 7.90 11.14 5.34
N PRO A 379 7.78 10.13 6.24
CA PRO A 379 8.60 8.93 6.15
C PRO A 379 8.31 8.15 4.86
N LYS A 380 9.24 7.28 4.49
CA LYS A 380 9.10 6.45 3.29
C LYS A 380 8.33 5.15 3.57
N PRO A 381 7.52 4.62 2.64
CA PRO A 381 6.78 3.38 2.81
C PRO A 381 7.60 2.17 3.29
N PHE A 382 8.85 2.03 2.83
CA PHE A 382 9.74 0.94 3.23
C PHE A 382 10.53 1.21 4.52
N ASP A 383 10.26 2.31 5.23
CA ASP A 383 10.81 2.55 6.55
C ASP A 383 10.15 1.60 7.57
N PRO A 384 10.88 0.62 8.13
CA PRO A 384 10.31 -0.35 9.06
C PRO A 384 9.78 0.28 10.36
N ARG A 385 10.26 1.49 10.71
CA ARG A 385 9.88 2.17 11.95
C ARG A 385 8.44 2.67 11.92
N VAL A 386 7.83 2.81 10.74
CA VAL A 386 6.43 3.25 10.62
C VAL A 386 5.50 2.29 11.37
N LEU A 387 5.71 0.97 11.26
CA LEU A 387 4.96 -0.02 12.04
C LEU A 387 5.14 0.20 13.55
N LEU A 388 6.38 0.39 13.98
CA LEU A 388 6.75 0.51 15.40
C LEU A 388 6.33 1.85 16.03
N ARG A 389 5.84 2.80 15.23
CA ARG A 389 5.41 4.11 15.72
C ARG A 389 3.92 4.34 15.56
N VAL A 390 3.38 4.05 14.37
CA VAL A 390 1.97 4.31 14.09
C VAL A 390 1.07 3.31 14.80
N ALA A 391 1.38 2.00 14.76
CA ALA A 391 0.52 1.00 15.40
C ALA A 391 0.45 1.18 16.93
N PRO A 392 1.57 1.38 17.66
CA PRO A 392 1.53 1.72 19.09
C PRO A 392 0.81 3.03 19.40
N ALA A 393 1.03 4.10 18.63
CA ALA A 393 0.32 5.37 18.86
C ALA A 393 -1.20 5.20 18.72
N VAL A 394 -1.63 4.47 17.69
CA VAL A 394 -3.06 4.18 17.45
C VAL A 394 -3.65 3.28 18.53
N ALA A 395 -2.93 2.23 18.94
CA ALA A 395 -3.34 1.33 20.02
C ALA A 395 -3.48 2.09 21.36
N GLY A 396 -2.49 2.93 21.69
CA GLY A 396 -2.51 3.77 22.88
C GLY A 396 -3.68 4.75 22.88
N ALA A 397 -3.94 5.41 21.74
CA ALA A 397 -5.09 6.30 21.58
C ALA A 397 -6.43 5.57 21.73
N ALA A 398 -6.56 4.36 21.16
CA ALA A 398 -7.76 3.54 21.29
C ALA A 398 -8.03 3.12 22.75
N ILE A 399 -6.98 2.81 23.51
CA ILE A 399 -7.07 2.52 24.94
C ILE A 399 -7.48 3.77 25.72
N ALA A 400 -6.82 4.90 25.46
CA ALA A 400 -7.07 6.15 26.16
C ALA A 400 -8.48 6.69 25.93
N SER A 401 -9.01 6.55 24.71
CA SER A 401 -10.38 6.98 24.37
C SER A 401 -11.46 5.96 24.74
N GLY A 402 -11.09 4.79 25.28
CA GLY A 402 -12.03 3.77 25.73
C GLY A 402 -12.69 2.93 24.63
N VAL A 403 -12.21 2.99 23.38
CA VAL A 403 -12.75 2.16 22.29
C VAL A 403 -12.09 0.78 22.20
N ALA A 404 -10.95 0.58 22.86
CA ALA A 404 -10.27 -0.71 22.97
C ALA A 404 -11.04 -1.70 23.85
N ARG A 405 -11.05 -2.98 23.47
CA ARG A 405 -11.57 -4.07 24.31
C ARG A 405 -10.49 -4.75 25.15
N VAL A 406 -9.22 -4.59 24.75
CA VAL A 406 -8.06 -5.19 25.41
C VAL A 406 -7.03 -4.11 25.69
N LYS A 407 -6.40 -4.17 26.87
CA LYS A 407 -5.26 -3.33 27.22
C LYS A 407 -3.96 -4.08 26.96
N LEU A 408 -2.94 -3.37 26.53
CA LEU A 408 -1.62 -3.92 26.25
C LEU A 408 -0.57 -3.18 27.10
N ASP A 409 0.46 -3.90 27.50
CA ASP A 409 1.73 -3.27 27.87
C ASP A 409 2.39 -2.74 26.59
N MET A 410 2.61 -1.44 26.51
CA MET A 410 3.07 -0.80 25.28
C MET A 410 4.53 -1.16 24.94
N ASP A 411 5.37 -1.37 25.95
CA ASP A 411 6.77 -1.74 25.74
C ASP A 411 6.89 -3.18 25.25
N GLU A 412 6.11 -4.10 25.85
CA GLU A 412 6.02 -5.48 25.37
C GLU A 412 5.42 -5.54 23.95
N TYR A 413 4.40 -4.72 23.69
CA TYR A 413 3.77 -4.65 22.38
C TYR A 413 4.74 -4.22 21.28
N VAL A 414 5.54 -3.17 21.52
CA VAL A 414 6.56 -2.71 20.58
C VAL A 414 7.60 -3.81 20.32
N LYS A 415 8.10 -4.48 21.38
CA LYS A 415 9.05 -5.60 21.24
C LYS A 415 8.46 -6.75 20.41
N LYS A 416 7.18 -7.06 20.61
CA LYS A 416 6.47 -8.09 19.84
C LYS A 416 6.39 -7.72 18.36
N LEU A 417 6.03 -6.48 18.03
CA LEU A 417 5.99 -5.98 16.65
C LEU A 417 7.37 -6.00 15.99
N ASP A 418 8.42 -5.64 16.71
CA ASP A 418 9.78 -5.68 16.17
C ASP A 418 10.23 -7.12 15.86
N SER A 419 9.92 -8.06 16.75
CA SER A 419 10.23 -9.48 16.54
C SER A 419 9.51 -10.11 15.35
N SER A 420 8.29 -9.65 15.02
CA SER A 420 7.53 -10.14 13.87
C SER A 420 8.08 -9.62 12.54
N LEU A 421 8.61 -8.38 12.53
CA LEU A 421 9.35 -7.84 11.40
C LEU A 421 10.61 -8.67 11.10
N ASP A 422 11.30 -9.13 12.14
CA ASP A 422 12.57 -9.83 12.01
C ASP A 422 12.42 -11.27 11.51
N ARG A 423 11.44 -12.07 11.96
CA ARG A 423 11.32 -13.47 11.48
C ARG A 423 11.06 -13.58 9.99
N SER A 424 10.11 -12.81 9.48
CA SER A 424 9.71 -12.83 8.06
C SER A 424 10.79 -12.21 7.16
N ARG A 425 11.60 -11.27 7.69
CA ARG A 425 12.65 -10.59 6.91
C ARG A 425 14.03 -11.21 7.07
N GLN A 426 14.39 -11.81 8.20
CA GLN A 426 15.69 -12.47 8.39
C GLN A 426 15.82 -13.66 7.45
N LEU A 427 14.80 -14.50 7.28
CA LEU A 427 14.86 -15.63 6.36
C LEU A 427 15.14 -15.17 4.91
N VAL A 428 14.34 -14.24 4.39
CA VAL A 428 14.50 -13.75 3.01
C VAL A 428 15.77 -12.90 2.85
N ARG A 429 16.09 -12.02 3.80
CA ARG A 429 17.33 -11.21 3.75
C ARG A 429 18.58 -12.04 3.91
N ASN A 430 18.60 -13.05 4.77
CA ASN A 430 19.77 -13.91 4.92
C ASN A 430 20.02 -14.69 3.63
N LEU A 431 18.97 -15.11 2.93
CA LEU A 431 19.10 -15.75 1.62
C LEU A 431 19.60 -14.76 0.55
N MET A 432 18.99 -13.59 0.43
CA MET A 432 19.37 -12.58 -0.57
C MET A 432 20.75 -11.96 -0.31
N SER A 433 21.07 -11.64 0.94
CA SER A 433 22.38 -11.09 1.32
C SER A 433 23.51 -12.08 1.10
N ARG A 434 23.30 -13.38 1.37
CA ARG A 434 24.29 -14.42 1.03
C ARG A 434 24.49 -14.52 -0.47
N ALA A 435 23.40 -14.47 -1.24
CA ALA A 435 23.47 -14.49 -2.70
C ALA A 435 24.23 -13.27 -3.26
N GLN A 436 24.03 -12.06 -2.71
CA GLN A 436 24.73 -10.85 -3.15
C GLN A 436 26.19 -10.77 -2.70
N GLN A 437 26.53 -11.28 -1.51
CA GLN A 437 27.90 -11.30 -1.01
C GLN A 437 28.79 -12.27 -1.77
N GLU A 438 28.22 -13.39 -2.22
CA GLU A 438 28.93 -14.40 -3.00
C GLU A 438 28.10 -14.83 -4.22
N PRO A 439 27.97 -13.98 -5.26
CA PRO A 439 27.12 -14.26 -6.42
C PRO A 439 27.61 -15.50 -7.16
N LYS A 440 26.84 -16.58 -7.08
CA LYS A 440 27.17 -17.84 -7.76
C LYS A 440 26.85 -17.72 -9.25
N ARG A 441 27.53 -18.53 -10.07
CA ARG A 441 27.14 -18.72 -11.47
C ARG A 441 25.94 -19.66 -11.53
N ILE A 442 24.85 -19.23 -12.15
CA ILE A 442 23.67 -20.08 -12.33
C ILE A 442 23.49 -20.35 -13.82
N VAL A 443 23.31 -21.62 -14.19
CA VAL A 443 23.01 -22.00 -15.57
C VAL A 443 21.50 -22.03 -15.73
N LEU A 444 21.02 -21.25 -16.69
CA LEU A 444 19.61 -21.15 -17.03
C LEU A 444 19.40 -21.84 -18.39
N PRO A 445 18.97 -23.12 -18.39
CA PRO A 445 18.64 -23.84 -19.62
C PRO A 445 17.37 -23.24 -20.25
N GLU A 446 17.15 -23.53 -21.54
CA GLU A 446 15.98 -23.02 -22.28
C GLU A 446 15.94 -21.48 -22.31
N ALA A 447 17.11 -20.87 -22.47
CA ALA A 447 17.27 -19.41 -22.52
C ALA A 447 16.58 -18.75 -23.73
N ASP A 448 16.03 -19.53 -24.65
CA ASP A 448 15.14 -19.09 -25.72
C ASP A 448 13.70 -18.81 -25.23
N GLN A 449 13.35 -19.14 -23.98
CA GLN A 449 12.05 -18.83 -23.38
C GLN A 449 12.03 -17.46 -22.68
N ASP A 450 10.92 -16.72 -22.87
CA ASP A 450 10.67 -15.40 -22.26
C ASP A 450 10.87 -15.38 -20.73
N LYS A 451 10.41 -16.44 -20.05
CA LYS A 451 10.48 -16.51 -18.58
C LYS A 451 11.92 -16.59 -18.09
N ILE A 452 12.76 -17.35 -18.79
CA ILE A 452 14.16 -17.57 -18.43
C ILE A 452 14.97 -16.30 -18.65
N LEU A 453 14.76 -15.61 -19.78
CA LEU A 453 15.43 -14.34 -20.06
C LEU A 453 15.09 -13.25 -19.07
N ARG A 454 13.82 -13.16 -18.64
CA ARG A 454 13.39 -12.22 -17.60
C ARG A 454 14.01 -12.55 -16.24
N ALA A 455 14.00 -13.82 -15.84
CA ALA A 455 14.61 -14.24 -14.60
C ALA A 455 16.12 -13.95 -14.58
N ALA A 456 16.81 -14.20 -15.70
CA ALA A 456 18.22 -13.88 -15.86
C ALA A 456 18.49 -12.38 -15.69
N GLN A 457 17.67 -11.53 -16.30
CA GLN A 457 17.79 -10.08 -16.15
C GLN A 457 17.60 -9.64 -14.70
N ILE A 458 16.56 -10.12 -14.02
CA ILE A 458 16.27 -9.77 -12.61
C ILE A 458 17.43 -10.18 -11.71
N VAL A 459 17.90 -11.42 -11.85
CA VAL A 459 19.01 -11.97 -11.06
C VAL A 459 20.29 -11.16 -11.26
N LEU A 460 20.56 -10.73 -12.50
CA LEU A 460 21.72 -9.90 -12.83
C LEU A 460 21.57 -8.47 -12.29
N ASP A 461 20.42 -7.84 -12.51
CA ASP A 461 20.14 -6.46 -12.08
C ASP A 461 20.15 -6.32 -10.56
N GLU A 462 19.68 -7.34 -9.84
CA GLU A 462 19.67 -7.39 -8.38
C GLU A 462 21.00 -7.91 -7.78
N GLY A 463 21.97 -8.29 -8.62
CA GLY A 463 23.28 -8.78 -8.19
C GLY A 463 23.24 -10.10 -7.40
N LEU A 464 22.19 -10.91 -7.58
CA LEU A 464 21.97 -12.14 -6.81
C LEU A 464 22.84 -13.31 -7.30
N ALA A 465 23.15 -13.33 -8.60
CA ALA A 465 23.93 -14.38 -9.24
C ALA A 465 24.46 -13.88 -10.59
N VAL A 466 25.35 -14.66 -11.21
CA VAL A 466 25.83 -14.42 -12.59
C VAL A 466 25.15 -15.44 -13.51
N PRO A 467 24.11 -15.05 -14.28
CA PRO A 467 23.38 -15.99 -15.11
C PRO A 467 24.17 -16.37 -16.37
N ILE A 468 24.16 -17.66 -16.68
CA ILE A 468 24.68 -18.25 -17.91
C ILE A 468 23.49 -18.83 -18.68
N LEU A 469 23.15 -18.18 -19.77
CA LEU A 469 22.06 -18.57 -20.65
C LEU A 469 22.54 -19.69 -21.58
N LEU A 470 21.88 -20.84 -21.52
CA LEU A 470 22.20 -22.00 -22.34
C LEU A 470 21.14 -22.20 -23.42
N GLY A 471 21.57 -22.19 -24.69
CA GLY A 471 20.70 -22.33 -25.85
C GLY A 471 21.32 -21.77 -27.14
N ASP A 472 20.54 -21.72 -28.21
CA ASP A 472 20.97 -21.11 -29.47
C ASP A 472 21.09 -19.58 -29.32
N GLN A 473 22.28 -19.05 -29.59
CA GLN A 473 22.57 -17.62 -29.44
C GLN A 473 21.71 -16.75 -30.36
N ALA A 474 21.38 -17.21 -31.56
CA ALA A 474 20.57 -16.44 -32.50
C ALA A 474 19.13 -16.31 -31.98
N ALA A 475 18.51 -17.43 -31.58
CA ALA A 475 17.19 -17.46 -30.97
C ALA A 475 17.11 -16.59 -29.70
N ILE A 476 18.10 -16.70 -28.81
CA ILE A 476 18.15 -15.93 -27.56
C ILE A 476 18.21 -14.42 -27.85
N LYS A 477 19.10 -13.99 -28.76
CA LYS A 477 19.25 -12.56 -29.11
C LYS A 477 17.99 -12.00 -29.75
N GLN A 478 17.39 -12.74 -30.68
CA GLN A 478 16.15 -12.35 -31.34
C GLN A 478 15.02 -12.21 -30.32
N ARG A 479 14.91 -13.16 -29.38
CA ARG A 479 13.86 -13.14 -28.36
C ARG A 479 14.06 -12.02 -27.35
N ALA A 480 15.29 -11.80 -26.88
CA ALA A 480 15.62 -10.69 -26.00
C ALA A 480 15.30 -9.33 -26.64
N GLN A 481 15.59 -9.16 -27.94
CA GLN A 481 15.26 -7.95 -28.68
C GLN A 481 13.74 -7.77 -28.84
N ALA A 482 12.99 -8.83 -29.15
CA ALA A 482 11.53 -8.80 -29.21
C ALA A 482 10.88 -8.47 -27.85
N MET A 483 11.60 -8.70 -26.75
CA MET A 483 11.17 -8.38 -25.39
C MET A 483 11.72 -7.05 -24.86
N ASP A 484 12.58 -6.38 -25.64
CA ASP A 484 13.31 -5.18 -25.24
C ASP A 484 14.03 -5.38 -23.89
N LEU A 485 14.79 -6.49 -23.81
CA LEU A 485 15.66 -6.89 -22.71
C LEU A 485 17.14 -6.67 -23.08
N SER A 486 17.95 -6.21 -22.11
CA SER A 486 19.37 -5.93 -22.32
C SER A 486 20.22 -7.17 -22.03
N LEU A 487 20.86 -7.74 -23.05
CA LEU A 487 21.78 -8.87 -22.85
C LEU A 487 23.16 -8.45 -22.27
N ARG A 488 23.35 -7.18 -21.91
CA ARG A 488 24.61 -6.67 -21.38
C ARG A 488 24.86 -7.26 -19.99
N GLY A 489 25.95 -8.03 -19.84
CA GLY A 489 26.33 -8.70 -18.59
C GLY A 489 25.87 -10.16 -18.48
N LEU A 490 25.02 -10.65 -19.39
CA LEU A 490 24.61 -12.05 -19.47
C LEU A 490 25.61 -12.86 -20.32
N LYS A 491 26.05 -14.01 -19.81
CA LYS A 491 26.93 -14.91 -20.57
C LYS A 491 26.08 -15.89 -21.39
N LEU A 492 26.31 -15.95 -22.70
CA LEU A 492 25.67 -16.90 -23.61
C LEU A 492 26.59 -18.11 -23.81
N SER A 493 26.09 -19.32 -23.59
CA SER A 493 26.82 -20.56 -23.87
C SER A 493 26.07 -21.41 -24.88
N ILE A 494 26.78 -21.86 -25.91
CA ILE A 494 26.27 -22.85 -26.87
C ILE A 494 26.42 -24.23 -26.22
N PRO A 495 25.41 -25.12 -26.30
CA PRO A 495 25.61 -26.51 -25.91
C PRO A 495 26.57 -27.18 -26.90
N SER A 496 27.87 -27.20 -26.62
CA SER A 496 28.80 -28.10 -27.30
C SER A 496 28.74 -29.46 -26.60
N LEU A 497 28.13 -30.46 -27.23
CA LEU A 497 27.99 -31.83 -26.74
C LEU A 497 29.33 -32.61 -26.62
N THR A 498 30.50 -31.95 -26.70
CA THR A 498 31.77 -32.65 -26.99
C THR A 498 32.99 -32.30 -26.11
N ALA A 499 32.90 -31.55 -25.01
CA ALA A 499 34.15 -31.16 -24.30
C ALA A 499 34.19 -31.23 -22.75
N ALA A 500 33.21 -31.80 -22.05
CA ALA A 500 33.30 -31.87 -20.58
C ALA A 500 32.54 -33.03 -19.91
N ALA A 501 32.44 -34.19 -20.56
CA ALA A 501 31.92 -35.41 -19.91
C ALA A 501 32.92 -36.04 -18.90
N GLY A 502 34.12 -35.49 -18.76
CA GLY A 502 35.20 -36.09 -17.98
C GLY A 502 35.34 -35.67 -16.51
N ASN A 503 34.67 -34.62 -16.04
CA ASN A 503 34.93 -34.05 -14.69
C ASN A 503 33.68 -33.49 -13.97
N ILE A 504 32.50 -34.09 -14.17
CA ILE A 504 31.35 -33.80 -13.31
C ILE A 504 31.40 -34.78 -12.13
N SER A 505 32.01 -34.38 -11.01
CA SER A 505 31.95 -35.16 -9.78
C SER A 505 30.50 -35.27 -9.31
N THR A 506 30.00 -36.50 -9.28
CA THR A 506 28.67 -36.90 -8.87
C THR A 506 28.47 -36.75 -7.36
N THR A 507 28.31 -35.52 -6.86
CA THR A 507 27.73 -35.28 -5.54
C THR A 507 26.23 -35.02 -5.70
N TRP A 508 25.46 -36.11 -5.58
CA TRP A 508 24.00 -36.08 -5.60
C TRP A 508 23.48 -35.52 -4.28
N CYS A 509 22.64 -34.48 -4.33
CA CYS A 509 21.86 -34.01 -3.20
C CYS A 509 20.50 -34.75 -3.20
N PRO A 510 20.23 -35.69 -2.27
CA PRO A 510 19.00 -36.46 -2.27
C PRO A 510 17.92 -35.71 -1.49
N CYS A 511 17.17 -34.84 -2.18
CA CYS A 511 15.94 -34.25 -1.65
C CYS A 511 14.88 -34.18 -2.75
N ALA A 512 14.30 -35.34 -3.09
CA ALA A 512 12.88 -35.56 -3.43
C ALA A 512 12.70 -36.85 -4.24
N GLY A 513 11.87 -37.78 -3.74
CA GLY A 513 11.15 -38.75 -4.58
C GLY A 513 11.22 -40.21 -4.17
N VAL A 514 10.47 -40.61 -3.14
CA VAL A 514 9.98 -41.99 -2.97
C VAL A 514 8.52 -42.04 -3.44
N THR A 515 8.14 -43.18 -4.03
CA THR A 515 6.83 -43.61 -4.58
C THR A 515 6.59 -43.21 -6.04
N GLY A 516 6.12 -44.06 -6.96
CA GLY A 516 5.62 -45.43 -6.87
C GLY A 516 4.66 -45.70 -8.03
N SER A 517 5.16 -46.41 -9.05
CA SER A 517 4.43 -47.26 -10.01
C SER A 517 3.60 -46.69 -11.19
N ARG A 518 4.17 -46.98 -12.38
CA ARG A 518 3.60 -47.57 -13.62
C ARG A 518 2.92 -46.71 -14.71
N ARG A 519 3.73 -46.57 -15.78
CA ARG A 519 3.44 -46.66 -17.23
C ARG A 519 2.95 -45.41 -17.98
N SER A 520 3.92 -44.56 -18.34
CA SER A 520 4.18 -44.18 -19.74
C SER A 520 5.59 -43.54 -19.86
N ARG A 521 6.20 -43.63 -21.04
CA ARG A 521 7.62 -43.44 -21.43
C ARG A 521 8.41 -42.30 -20.72
N PRO A 522 9.74 -42.45 -20.51
CA PRO A 522 10.54 -41.47 -19.77
C PRO A 522 10.77 -40.21 -20.61
N ARG A 523 10.36 -39.05 -20.08
CA ARG A 523 10.92 -37.75 -20.45
C ARG A 523 12.12 -37.49 -19.54
N PRO A 524 13.27 -36.97 -20.02
CA PRO A 524 14.36 -36.61 -19.14
C PRO A 524 13.91 -35.44 -18.27
N SER A 525 13.78 -35.70 -16.98
CA SER A 525 13.40 -34.77 -15.92
C SER A 525 14.50 -33.74 -15.65
N CYS A 526 14.09 -32.53 -15.23
CA CYS A 526 14.91 -31.47 -14.65
C CYS A 526 16.12 -32.00 -13.87
N ALA A 527 17.32 -31.67 -14.33
CA ALA A 527 18.55 -31.80 -13.58
C ALA A 527 19.19 -30.41 -13.46
N THR A 528 19.14 -29.82 -12.27
CA THR A 528 19.92 -28.62 -11.94
C THR A 528 21.34 -29.09 -11.61
N ALA A 529 22.27 -28.96 -12.55
CA ALA A 529 23.68 -29.20 -12.29
C ALA A 529 24.31 -27.97 -11.64
N ILE A 530 24.73 -28.09 -10.37
CA ILE A 530 25.64 -27.12 -9.75
C ILE A 530 27.06 -27.49 -10.19
N ILE A 531 27.64 -26.70 -11.08
CA ILE A 531 29.07 -26.82 -11.41
C ILE A 531 29.84 -26.05 -10.35
N SER A 532 30.47 -26.77 -9.43
CA SER A 532 31.59 -26.24 -8.64
C SER A 532 32.88 -26.53 -9.39
N ALA A 533 33.75 -25.54 -9.52
CA ALA A 533 35.13 -25.68 -9.97
C ALA A 533 35.98 -24.72 -9.11
N PRO A 534 37.23 -25.11 -8.79
CA PRO A 534 37.95 -24.70 -7.58
C PRO A 534 38.22 -23.20 -7.42
#